data_AF-A0A962PA14-F1
#
_entry.id   AF-A0A962PA14-F1
#
_cell.length_a   1.000
_cell.length_b   1.000
_cell.length_c   1.000
_cell.angle_alpha   90.00
_cell.angle_beta   90.00
_cell.angle_gamma   90.00
#
_symmetry.space_group_name_H-M   'P 1'
#
loop_
_entity.id
_entity.type
_entity.pdbx_description
1 polymer ?
#
loop_
_entity_poly.entity_id
_entity_poly.type
_entity_poly.pdbx_seq_one_letter_code
_entity_poly.pdbx_strand_id
1 'polypeptide(L)'
;MMVTTVSGCTSSIPDNVEMITWYAVNPAGSLRIVLYDTVCGRRYGSLRLPGRQETAITTCAGEDGRASVRYRPHGYASRVEGWTYNTIRANQRVYMQ
;
A
#
# COMPACT_ATOMS: atom_id res chain seq x y z
N MET A 1 -2.27 -10.18 -43.42
CA MET A 1 -3.05 -9.48 -42.38
C MET A 1 -2.38 -9.80 -41.06
N MET A 2 -1.64 -8.86 -40.49
CA MET A 2 -0.75 -9.08 -39.34
C MET A 2 -1.54 -8.79 -38.07
N VAL A 3 -1.78 -9.81 -37.25
CA VAL A 3 -2.50 -9.66 -35.98
C VAL A 3 -1.51 -9.16 -34.93
N THR A 4 -1.60 -7.89 -34.57
CA THR A 4 -0.84 -7.28 -33.49
C THR A 4 -1.41 -7.75 -32.15
N THR A 5 -0.61 -8.51 -31.39
CA THR A 5 -0.92 -8.92 -30.02
C THR A 5 -0.98 -7.70 -29.10
N VAL A 6 -2.13 -7.46 -28.47
CA VAL A 6 -2.26 -6.44 -27.42
C VAL A 6 -1.76 -7.06 -26.12
N SER A 7 -0.47 -6.88 -25.82
CA SER A 7 0.08 -7.19 -24.49
C SER A 7 -0.40 -6.14 -23.50
N GLY A 8 -1.63 -6.29 -23.00
CA GLY A 8 -2.10 -5.55 -21.85
C GLY A 8 -1.35 -6.05 -20.62
N CYS A 9 -0.48 -5.24 -20.02
CA CYS A 9 0.03 -5.48 -18.67
C CYS A 9 -1.13 -5.34 -17.67
N THR A 10 -2.02 -6.33 -17.60
CA THR A 10 -2.89 -6.48 -16.45
C THR A 10 -2.01 -7.01 -15.33
N SER A 11 -1.67 -6.15 -14.37
CA SER A 11 -1.13 -6.60 -13.09
C SER A 11 -2.30 -7.23 -12.33
N SER A 12 -2.70 -8.43 -12.74
CA SER A 12 -3.64 -9.24 -12.01
C SER A 12 -2.92 -9.73 -10.77
N ILE A 13 -3.40 -9.32 -9.59
CA ILE A 13 -3.02 -9.95 -8.32
C ILE A 13 -3.26 -11.45 -8.51
N PRO A 14 -2.28 -12.33 -8.21
CA PRO A 14 -2.49 -13.77 -8.36
C PRO A 14 -3.74 -14.18 -7.57
N ASP A 15 -4.65 -14.96 -8.18
CA ASP A 15 -5.94 -15.31 -7.58
C ASP A 15 -5.82 -16.05 -6.23
N ASN A 16 -4.61 -16.48 -5.86
CA ASN A 16 -4.29 -17.18 -4.62
C ASN A 16 -3.70 -16.30 -3.52
N VAL A 17 -3.63 -14.97 -3.68
CA VAL A 17 -3.13 -14.08 -2.61
C VAL A 17 -4.29 -13.56 -1.78
N GLU A 18 -4.31 -13.93 -0.50
CA GLU A 18 -5.31 -13.44 0.45
C GLU A 18 -5.17 -11.91 0.61
N MET A 19 -6.29 -11.20 0.71
CA MET A 19 -6.33 -9.75 0.87
C MET A 19 -6.82 -9.41 2.28
N ILE A 20 -6.09 -8.55 2.98
CA ILE A 20 -6.50 -8.06 4.29
C ILE A 20 -6.77 -6.56 4.26
N THR A 21 -7.77 -6.12 5.02
CA THR A 21 -8.05 -4.71 5.22
C THR A 21 -7.53 -4.27 6.58
N TRP A 22 -6.85 -3.14 6.62
CA TRP A 22 -6.30 -2.49 7.81
C TRP A 22 -6.52 -0.97 7.73
N TYR A 23 -6.25 -0.25 8.82
CA TYR A 23 -6.63 1.15 8.96
C TYR A 23 -5.42 2.05 9.15
N ALA A 24 -5.17 2.94 8.19
CA ALA A 24 -4.18 4.00 8.32
C ALA A 24 -4.77 5.17 9.12
N VAL A 25 -4.14 5.52 10.23
CA VAL A 25 -4.56 6.60 11.11
C VAL A 25 -3.59 7.76 10.98
N ASN A 26 -4.09 8.93 10.63
CA ASN A 26 -3.30 10.15 10.61
C ASN A 26 -3.68 11.04 11.80
N PRO A 27 -2.86 11.14 12.86
CA PRO A 27 -3.20 11.89 14.06
C PRO A 27 -3.16 13.42 13.86
N ALA A 28 -2.53 13.91 12.78
CA ALA A 28 -2.28 15.33 12.54
C ALA A 28 -3.21 15.93 11.46
N GLY A 29 -2.75 16.93 10.72
CA GLY A 29 -3.44 17.53 9.57
C GLY A 29 -3.40 16.61 8.34
N SER A 30 -3.95 17.04 7.18
CA SER A 30 -3.99 16.19 5.99
C SER A 30 -2.58 15.78 5.52
N LEU A 31 -2.34 14.48 5.40
CA LEU A 31 -1.09 13.90 4.92
C LEU A 31 -1.34 13.18 3.60
N ARG A 32 -0.39 13.25 2.67
CA ARG A 32 -0.34 12.34 1.53
C ARG A 32 0.82 11.40 1.73
N ILE A 33 0.61 10.11 1.52
CA ILE A 33 1.67 9.11 1.56
C ILE A 33 1.79 8.38 0.23
N VAL A 34 2.97 7.82 0.00
CA VAL A 34 3.16 6.72 -0.93
C VAL A 34 3.22 5.45 -0.10
N LEU A 35 2.39 4.47 -0.43
CA LEU A 35 2.40 3.15 0.18
C LEU A 35 2.85 2.14 -0.87
N TYR A 36 3.63 1.16 -0.45
CA TYR A 36 4.07 0.04 -1.26
C TYR A 36 3.80 -1.25 -0.50
N ASP A 37 2.96 -2.09 -1.08
CA ASP A 37 2.71 -3.45 -0.65
C ASP A 37 3.83 -4.35 -1.20
N THR A 38 4.63 -4.91 -0.30
CA THR A 38 5.77 -5.73 -0.67
C THR A 38 5.38 -7.16 -1.01
N VAL A 39 4.22 -7.63 -0.55
CA VAL A 39 3.72 -8.98 -0.84
C VAL A 39 3.32 -9.09 -2.30
N CYS A 40 2.48 -8.17 -2.76
CA CYS A 40 2.04 -8.13 -4.17
C CYS A 40 2.90 -7.24 -5.07
N GLY A 41 3.93 -6.58 -4.52
CA GLY A 41 4.74 -5.63 -5.28
C GLY A 41 3.95 -4.42 -5.81
N ARG A 42 2.85 -4.04 -5.14
CA ARG A 42 1.92 -3.01 -5.61
C ARG A 42 2.21 -1.65 -4.98
N ARG A 43 2.30 -0.61 -5.81
CA ARG A 43 2.44 0.77 -5.36
C ARG A 43 1.09 1.49 -5.36
N TYR A 44 0.74 2.06 -4.21
CA TYR A 44 -0.36 3.01 -4.05
C TYR A 44 0.22 4.43 -4.07
N GLY A 45 0.15 5.07 -5.24
CA GLY A 45 0.66 6.42 -5.44
C GLY A 45 -0.27 7.49 -4.88
N SER A 46 0.21 8.28 -3.92
CA SER A 46 -0.48 9.47 -3.40
C SER A 46 -1.80 9.18 -2.67
N LEU A 47 -1.77 8.29 -1.68
CA LEU A 47 -2.89 8.08 -0.76
C LEU A 47 -3.07 9.32 0.12
N ARG A 48 -4.25 9.94 0.04
CA ARG A 48 -4.62 11.05 0.92
C ARG A 48 -5.20 10.50 2.22
N LEU A 49 -4.54 10.80 3.34
CA LEU A 49 -5.01 10.50 4.67
C LEU A 49 -5.62 11.76 5.29
N PRO A 50 -6.96 11.83 5.43
CA PRO A 50 -7.59 12.91 6.16
C PRO A 50 -7.09 12.94 7.61
N GLY A 51 -6.93 14.15 8.15
CA GLY A 51 -6.49 14.32 9.53
C GLY A 51 -7.54 13.82 10.51
N ARG A 52 -7.08 13.18 11.60
CA ARG A 52 -7.93 12.64 12.68
C ARG A 52 -8.98 11.63 12.23
N GLN A 53 -8.71 10.93 11.12
CA GLN A 53 -9.60 9.93 10.55
C GLN A 53 -8.83 8.65 10.21
N GLU A 54 -9.57 7.55 10.18
CA GLU A 54 -9.07 6.24 9.72
C GLU A 54 -9.34 6.11 8.22
N THR A 55 -8.34 5.67 7.47
CA THR A 55 -8.48 5.31 6.06
C THR A 55 -8.31 3.81 5.93
N ALA A 56 -9.35 3.12 5.47
CA ALA A 56 -9.25 1.69 5.17
C ALA A 56 -8.35 1.46 3.96
N ILE A 57 -7.42 0.53 4.10
CA ILE A 57 -6.47 0.13 3.06
C ILE A 57 -6.51 -1.39 2.96
N THR A 58 -6.69 -1.89 1.75
CA THR A 58 -6.65 -3.33 1.47
C THR A 58 -5.35 -3.67 0.76
N THR A 59 -4.58 -4.60 1.33
CA THR A 59 -3.28 -5.05 0.84
C THR A 59 -3.22 -6.57 0.88
N CYS A 60 -2.30 -7.13 0.11
CA CYS A 60 -2.04 -8.55 0.08
C CYS A 60 -1.45 -9.03 1.40
N ALA A 61 -1.92 -10.19 1.86
CA ALA A 61 -1.34 -10.94 2.95
C ALA A 61 -0.35 -11.97 2.41
N GLY A 62 0.80 -12.10 3.07
CA GLY A 62 1.75 -13.16 2.82
C GLY A 62 1.30 -14.48 3.44
N GLU A 63 2.16 -15.48 3.40
CA GLU A 63 1.90 -16.82 3.93
C GLU A 63 1.59 -16.84 5.44
N ASP A 64 1.99 -15.81 6.19
CA ASP A 64 1.71 -15.66 7.61
C ASP A 64 0.37 -14.96 7.91
N GLY A 65 -0.42 -14.67 6.88
CA GLY A 65 -1.70 -13.95 6.98
C GLY A 65 -1.56 -12.46 7.27
N ARG A 66 -0.36 -11.88 7.08
CA ARG A 66 -0.09 -10.46 7.34
C ARG A 66 0.35 -9.74 6.08
N ALA A 67 -0.03 -8.47 5.98
CA ALA A 67 0.50 -7.60 4.95
C ALA A 67 1.89 -7.11 5.36
N SER A 68 2.80 -7.10 4.41
CA SER A 68 4.08 -6.40 4.55
C SER A 68 4.02 -5.16 3.66
N VAL A 69 4.21 -4.00 4.28
CA VAL A 69 4.13 -2.72 3.59
C VAL A 69 5.28 -1.81 3.97
N ARG A 70 5.58 -0.88 3.08
CA ARG A 70 6.42 0.28 3.37
C ARG A 70 5.73 1.55 2.92
N TYR A 71 5.82 2.61 3.70
CA TYR A 71 5.21 3.89 3.35
C TYR A 71 6.15 5.05 3.64
N ARG A 72 5.84 6.20 3.04
CA ARG A 72 6.52 7.48 3.31
C ARG A 72 5.63 8.67 2.92
N PRO A 73 5.87 9.87 3.45
CA PRO A 73 5.22 11.08 2.96
C PRO A 73 5.43 11.31 1.45
N HIS A 74 4.38 11.76 0.77
CA HIS A 74 4.42 12.12 -0.63
C HIS A 74 5.24 13.40 -0.83
N GLY A 75 6.07 13.46 -1.87
CA GLY A 75 6.95 14.61 -2.14
C GLY A 75 8.30 14.56 -1.39
N TYR A 76 8.53 13.57 -0.55
CA TYR A 76 9.85 13.35 0.04
C TYR A 76 10.86 12.97 -1.05
N ALA A 77 11.97 13.74 -1.13
CA ALA A 77 13.03 13.52 -2.12
C ALA A 77 13.57 12.08 -1.98
N SER A 78 13.72 11.39 -3.09
CA SER A 78 13.96 9.95 -3.21
C SER A 78 15.34 9.47 -2.77
N ARG A 79 15.90 10.00 -1.68
CA ARG A 79 17.02 9.34 -1.00
C ARG A 79 16.48 8.04 -0.40
N VAL A 80 17.30 6.98 -0.44
CA VAL A 80 16.92 5.60 -0.07
C VAL A 80 16.41 5.52 1.39
N GLU A 81 16.80 6.48 2.21
CA GLU A 81 16.36 6.67 3.59
C GLU A 81 15.01 7.39 3.69
N GLY A 82 14.11 6.90 4.56
CA GLY A 82 12.80 7.53 4.82
C GLY A 82 11.59 6.67 4.46
N TRP A 83 11.77 5.38 4.18
CA TRP A 83 10.66 4.42 4.19
C TRP A 83 10.45 3.87 5.59
N THR A 84 9.21 3.93 6.09
CA THR A 84 8.78 3.22 7.28
C THR A 84 8.24 1.86 6.86
N TYR A 85 8.75 0.79 7.48
CA TYR A 85 8.35 -0.60 7.20
C TYR A 85 7.39 -1.09 8.27
N ASN A 86 6.36 -1.84 7.88
CA ASN A 86 5.42 -2.40 8.83
C ASN A 86 4.88 -3.75 8.37
N THR A 87 4.61 -4.63 9.33
CA THR A 87 3.91 -5.90 9.14
C THR A 87 2.59 -5.82 9.87
N ILE A 88 1.49 -5.90 9.11
CA ILE A 88 0.16 -5.48 9.54
C ILE A 88 -0.80 -6.67 9.48
N ARG A 89 -1.61 -6.85 10.53
CA ARG A 89 -2.69 -7.85 10.59
C ARG A 89 -4.00 -7.27 10.09
N ALA A 90 -4.96 -8.15 9.75
CA ALA A 90 -6.32 -7.74 9.44
C ALA A 90 -6.92 -6.90 10.60
N ASN A 91 -7.66 -5.85 10.23
CA ASN A 91 -8.30 -4.89 11.13
C ASN A 91 -7.36 -4.12 12.08
N GLN A 92 -6.04 -4.20 11.89
CA GLN A 92 -5.09 -3.44 12.70
C GLN A 92 -5.09 -1.96 12.31
N ARG A 93 -4.91 -1.09 13.30
CA ARG A 93 -4.69 0.35 13.12
C ARG A 93 -3.21 0.66 13.11
N VAL A 94 -2.76 1.45 12.13
CA VAL A 94 -1.38 1.90 12.01
C VAL A 94 -1.35 3.42 11.96
N TYR A 95 -0.68 4.01 12.96
CA TYR A 95 -0.47 5.45 13.01
C TYR A 95 0.63 5.83 12.03
N MET A 96 0.27 6.69 11.09
CA MET A 96 1.17 7.20 10.06
C MET A 96 1.87 8.44 10.59
N GLN A 97 3.20 8.42 10.55
CA GLN A 97 4.10 9.51 10.98
C GLN A 97 5.04 9.88 9.84
#